data_AF-A0A328YJK2-F1
#
_entry.id   AF-A0A328YJK2-F1
#
_cell.length_a   1.000
_cell.length_b   1.000
_cell.length_c   1.000
_cell.angle_alpha   90.00
_cell.angle_beta   90.00
_cell.angle_gamma   90.00
#
_symmetry.space_group_name_H-M   'P 1'
#
loop_
_entity.id
_entity.type
_entity.pdbx_description
1 polymer ?
#
loop_
_entity_poly.entity_id
_entity_poly.type
_entity_poly.pdbx_seq_one_letter_code
_entity_poly.pdbx_strand_id
1 'polypeptide(L)' 'METNKWYTSNEAKAILKISDCKLMHLRLEGRILFKKNVRSYFYHIE' A
#
# COMPACT_ATOMS: atom_id res chain seq x y z
N MET A 1 18.93 2.50 -9.43
CA MET A 1 18.22 3.69 -8.91
C MET A 1 16.86 3.22 -8.42
N GLU A 2 16.77 2.75 -7.18
CA GLU A 2 15.49 2.37 -6.58
C GLU A 2 14.67 3.63 -6.37
N THR A 3 13.68 3.83 -7.22
CA THR A 3 12.69 4.87 -7.00
C THR A 3 11.88 4.42 -5.81
N ASN A 4 12.07 5.09 -4.67
CA ASN A 4 11.35 4.89 -3.42
C ASN A 4 9.88 5.34 -3.63
N LYS A 5 9.17 4.60 -4.49
CA LYS A 5 7.93 4.99 -5.13
C LYS A 5 6.80 4.53 -4.22
N TRP A 6 6.02 5.50 -3.79
CA TRP A 6 4.87 5.29 -2.93
C TRP A 6 3.63 5.14 -3.81
N TYR A 7 2.98 3.99 -3.71
CA TYR A 7 1.81 3.63 -4.49
C TYR A 7 0.54 3.99 -3.75
N THR A 8 -0.47 4.51 -4.45
CA THR A 8 -1.80 4.71 -3.88
C THR A 8 -2.48 3.37 -3.56
N SER A 9 -3.56 3.37 -2.77
CA SER A 9 -4.34 2.15 -2.52
C SER A 9 -4.77 1.42 -3.79
N ASN A 10 -5.07 2.15 -4.88
CA ASN A 10 -5.49 1.53 -6.13
C ASN A 10 -4.31 0.87 -6.87
N GLU A 11 -3.17 1.56 -6.94
CA GLU A 11 -1.95 1.01 -7.54
C GLU A 11 -1.44 -0.18 -6.73
N ALA A 12 -1.42 -0.08 -5.40
CA ALA A 12 -0.98 -1.14 -4.51
C ALA A 12 -1.82 -2.41 -4.68
N LYS A 13 -3.15 -2.27 -4.78
CA LYS A 13 -4.06 -3.39 -5.08
C LYS A 13 -3.77 -4.01 -6.44
N ALA A 14 -3.52 -3.18 -7.46
CA ALA A 14 -3.24 -3.67 -8.82
C ALA A 14 -1.91 -4.43 -8.89
N ILE A 15 -0.87 -3.93 -8.22
CA ILE A 15 0.47 -4.55 -8.17
C ILE A 15 0.42 -5.86 -7.38
N LEU A 16 -0.14 -5.82 -6.17
CA LEU A 16 -0.22 -6.99 -5.29
C LEU A 16 -1.33 -7.98 -5.70
N LYS A 17 -2.20 -7.59 -6.64
CA LYS A 17 -3.38 -8.36 -7.08
C LYS A 17 -4.27 -8.77 -5.91
N ILE A 18 -4.55 -7.83 -5.00
CA ILE A 18 -5.37 -8.04 -3.80
C ILE A 18 -6.60 -7.15 -3.76
N SER A 19 -7.61 -7.57 -2.98
CA SER A 19 -8.78 -6.75 -2.69
C SER A 19 -8.49 -5.67 -1.63
N ASP A 20 -9.37 -4.67 -1.54
CA ASP A 20 -9.38 -3.65 -0.48
C ASP A 20 -9.42 -4.24 0.93
N CYS A 21 -10.27 -5.22 1.19
CA CYS A 21 -10.31 -5.95 2.47
C CYS A 21 -8.94 -6.58 2.80
N LYS A 22 -8.31 -7.24 1.82
CA LYS A 22 -6.99 -7.85 2.02
C LYS A 22 -5.90 -6.80 2.26
N LEU A 23 -5.92 -5.69 1.53
CA LEU A 23 -5.01 -4.56 1.74
C LEU A 23 -5.17 -3.97 3.16
N MET A 24 -6.41 -3.85 3.65
CA MET A 24 -6.67 -3.41 5.02
C MET A 24 -6.11 -4.40 6.06
N HIS A 25 -6.31 -5.70 5.87
CA HIS A 25 -5.72 -6.70 6.76
C HIS A 25 -4.20 -6.61 6.78
N LEU A 26 -3.53 -6.54 5.62
CA LEU A 26 -2.07 -6.38 5.57
C LEU A 26 -1.59 -5.14 6.32
N ARG A 27 -2.35 -4.03 6.22
CA ARG A 27 -2.09 -2.80 6.96
C ARG A 27 -2.21 -2.99 8.47
N LEU A 28 -3.27 -3.67 8.93
CA LEU A 28 -3.53 -3.94 10.35
C LEU A 28 -2.56 -4.98 10.94
N GLU A 29 -2.17 -5.98 10.15
CA GLU A 29 -1.20 -7.01 10.52
C GLU A 29 0.26 -6.50 10.50
N GLY A 30 0.50 -5.27 10.03
CA GLY A 30 1.86 -4.70 9.91
C GLY A 30 2.71 -5.38 8.83
N ARG A 31 2.08 -6.09 7.87
CA ARG A 31 2.75 -6.82 6.79
C ARG A 31 3.10 -5.96 5.57
N ILE A 32 2.66 -4.70 5.55
CA ILE A 32 2.94 -3.76 4.47
C ILE A 32 3.37 -2.41 5.03
N LEU A 33 4.37 -1.82 4.40
CA LEU A 33 4.80 -0.46 4.71
C LEU A 33 3.81 0.53 4.09
N PHE A 34 3.28 1.41 4.93
CA PHE A 34 2.35 2.45 4.48
C PHE A 34 2.62 3.78 5.17
N LYS A 35 2.26 4.87 4.49
CA LYS A 35 2.19 6.21 5.08
C LYS A 35 0.82 6.81 4.82
N LYS A 36 0.28 7.49 5.82
CA LYS A 36 -0.97 8.25 5.69
C LYS A 36 -0.62 9.72 5.43
N ASN A 37 -1.13 10.28 4.34
CA ASN A 37 -1.01 11.70 4.02
C ASN A 37 -2.41 12.33 4.02
N VAL A 38 -2.72 13.07 5.09
CA VAL A 38 -4.01 13.72 5.40
C VAL A 38 -5.22 12.80 5.25
N ARG A 39 -5.71 12.58 4.01
CA ARG A 39 -6.88 11.76 3.67
C ARG A 39 -6.56 10.50 2.87
N SER A 40 -5.31 10.31 2.45
CA SER A 40 -4.92 9.21 1.55
C SER A 40 -3.87 8.30 2.18
N TYR A 41 -3.93 7.02 1.85
CA TYR A 41 -2.89 6.04 2.20
C TYR A 41 -2.02 5.77 0.98
N PHE A 42 -0.72 5.70 1.24
CA PHE A 42 0.27 5.31 0.28
C PHE A 42 1.04 4.11 0.81
N TYR A 43 1.47 3.22 -0.08
CA TYR A 43 2.09 1.95 0.25
C TYR A 43 3.45 1.88 -0.43
N HIS A 44 4.43 1.35 0.29
CA HIS A 44 5.72 1.00 -0.26
C HIS A 44 5.69 -0.50 -0.58
N ILE A 45 5.96 -0.83 -1.84
CA ILE A 45 5.98 -2.20 -2.35
C ILE A 45 7.37 -2.36 -2.95
N GLU A 46 8.17 -3.22 -2.33
CA GLU A 46 9.48 -3.65 -2.83
C GLU A 46 9.34 -4.86 -3.76
#